data_AF-A0A930SG14-F1
#
_entry.id   AF-A0A930SG14-F1
#
_cell.length_a   1.000
_cell.length_b   1.000
_cell.length_c   1.000
_cell.angle_alpha   90.00
_cell.angle_beta   90.00
_cell.angle_gamma   90.00
#
_symmetry.space_group_name_H-M   'P 1'
#
loop_
_entity.id
_entity.type
_entity.pdbx_description
1 polymer ?
#
loop_
_entity_poly.entity_id
_entity_poly.type
_entity_poly.pdbx_seq_one_letter_code
_entity_poly.pdbx_strand_id
1 'polypeptide(L)'
;MSLLSQKFKFLRKKNVSPSGHQITEDGGREWENFYRDRWSYDKVVRTTHGVNCTGSCSWNIYVKNGVVAWENQAIDYPETPDDMPDYEPRGCPRGATFSWYLYSPLRVKYPYVRGELAELWREAKKHAKNPIEAWKSIVEDPEKAKKYKSARGMGGFVRSTWDEATEITAASLLYTAKTYGPDRNAGFSVIPAMSMLSYAAGARFLNLMGGSPLSFYDWYADLPPSSPQVWGEQTDTPESGDWYNAGYIMTWGSNVPLTRTP
;
A
#
# COMPACT_ATOMS: atom_id res chain seq x y z
N MET A 1 -11.79 42.58 15.41
CA MET A 1 -12.56 43.85 15.28
C MET A 1 -14.04 43.52 15.28
N SER A 2 -14.88 44.28 15.99
CA SER A 2 -16.34 44.16 15.87
C SER A 2 -16.78 44.40 14.42
N LEU A 3 -17.77 43.67 13.92
CA LEU A 3 -18.41 43.86 12.61
C LEU A 3 -18.80 45.33 12.36
N LEU A 4 -19.13 46.08 13.42
CA LEU A 4 -19.48 47.49 13.35
C LEU A 4 -18.27 48.39 12.99
N SER A 5 -17.09 48.08 13.52
CA SER A 5 -15.85 48.84 13.28
C SER A 5 -15.25 48.60 11.90
N GLN A 6 -15.57 47.47 11.26
CA GLN A 6 -15.19 47.18 9.87
C GLN A 6 -15.96 48.06 8.88
N LYS A 7 -17.22 48.43 9.16
CA LYS A 7 -18.04 49.27 8.28
C LYS A 7 -17.47 50.68 8.08
N PHE A 8 -16.74 51.21 9.07
CA PHE A 8 -16.09 52.53 8.99
C PHE A 8 -14.61 52.46 8.55
N LYS A 9 -14.10 51.29 8.15
CA LYS A 9 -12.69 51.11 7.75
C LYS A 9 -12.30 52.02 6.57
N PHE A 10 -13.25 52.33 5.67
CA PHE A 10 -13.04 53.18 4.50
C PHE A 10 -12.82 54.67 4.81
N LEU A 11 -13.12 55.12 6.04
CA LEU A 11 -12.93 56.51 6.47
C LEU A 11 -11.54 56.77 7.07
N ARG A 12 -10.69 55.74 7.20
CA ARG A 12 -9.34 55.87 7.75
C ARG A 12 -8.38 56.45 6.72
N LYS A 13 -7.46 57.31 7.16
CA LYS A 13 -6.37 57.83 6.33
C LYS A 13 -5.48 56.66 5.87
N LYS A 14 -5.25 56.58 4.56
CA LYS A 14 -4.48 55.50 3.92
C LYS A 14 -3.02 55.91 3.73
N ASN A 15 -2.09 54.96 3.88
CA ASN A 15 -0.69 55.16 3.52
C ASN A 15 -0.56 54.98 2.01
N VAL A 16 -0.39 56.09 1.29
CA VAL A 16 -0.29 56.13 -0.17
C VAL A 16 1.17 56.31 -0.56
N SER A 17 1.62 55.61 -1.60
CA SER A 17 2.97 55.80 -2.15
C SER A 17 3.16 57.24 -2.69
N PRO A 18 4.40 57.75 -2.79
CA PRO A 18 4.66 59.10 -3.33
C PRO A 18 4.14 59.33 -4.75
N SER A 19 4.09 58.27 -5.57
CA SER A 19 3.54 58.29 -6.93
C SER A 19 2.01 58.25 -6.97
N GLY A 20 1.34 58.00 -5.84
CA GLY A 20 -0.11 57.83 -5.77
C GLY A 20 -0.63 56.47 -6.24
N HIS A 21 0.22 55.57 -6.74
CA HIS A 21 -0.19 54.32 -7.39
C HIS A 21 -0.48 53.16 -6.42
N GLN A 22 -0.05 53.24 -5.16
CA GLN A 22 -0.18 52.14 -4.20
C GLN A 22 -0.75 52.63 -2.88
N ILE A 23 -1.51 51.76 -2.23
CA ILE A 23 -1.94 51.90 -0.84
C ILE A 23 -1.42 50.69 -0.07
N THR A 24 -0.81 50.94 1.08
CA THR A 24 -0.45 49.90 2.06
C THR A 24 -1.47 49.92 3.20
N GLU A 25 -2.05 48.76 3.51
CA GLU A 25 -2.99 48.59 4.62
C GLU A 25 -2.47 47.56 5.62
N ASP A 26 -2.63 47.86 6.91
CA ASP A 26 -2.34 46.92 8.00
C ASP A 26 -3.62 46.19 8.45
N GLY A 27 -3.54 44.87 8.62
CA GLY A 27 -4.62 44.01 9.12
C GLY A 27 -5.68 43.60 8.08
N GLY A 28 -6.79 43.01 8.54
CA GLY A 28 -7.84 42.47 7.66
C GLY A 28 -7.46 41.16 6.96
N ARG A 29 -6.43 40.48 7.46
CA ARG A 29 -5.87 39.23 6.92
C ARG A 29 -6.13 38.03 7.85
N GLU A 30 -7.05 38.17 8.81
CA GLU A 30 -7.40 37.11 9.76
C GLU A 30 -7.96 35.87 9.07
N TRP A 31 -8.59 36.04 7.90
CA TRP A 31 -9.11 34.95 7.06
C TRP A 31 -8.01 33.96 6.62
N GLU A 32 -6.74 34.39 6.58
CA GLU A 32 -5.61 33.52 6.26
C GLU A 32 -5.39 32.40 7.31
N ASN A 33 -5.91 32.57 8.53
CA ASN A 33 -5.87 31.53 9.55
C ASN A 33 -6.60 30.26 9.11
N PHE A 34 -7.54 30.35 8.18
CA PHE A 34 -8.17 29.18 7.56
C PHE A 34 -7.14 28.25 6.93
N TYR A 35 -6.21 28.79 6.13
CA TYR A 35 -5.16 27.99 5.50
C TYR A 35 -4.07 27.56 6.47
N ARG A 36 -3.73 28.41 7.45
CA ARG A 36 -2.77 28.06 8.52
C ARG A 36 -3.28 26.87 9.35
N ASP A 37 -4.56 26.90 9.73
CA ASP A 37 -5.18 25.78 10.43
C ASP A 37 -5.24 24.54 9.53
N ARG A 38 -5.62 24.66 8.26
CA ARG A 38 -5.63 23.52 7.33
C ARG A 38 -4.27 22.81 7.25
N TRP A 39 -3.17 23.56 7.23
CA TRP A 39 -1.81 23.01 7.18
C TRP A 39 -1.33 22.44 8.52
N SER A 40 -1.85 22.94 9.65
CA SER A 40 -1.50 22.40 10.96
C SER A 40 -1.96 20.94 11.14
N TYR A 41 -1.26 20.19 11.97
CA TYR A 41 -1.48 18.77 12.20
C TYR A 41 -1.19 18.41 13.66
N ASP A 42 -1.71 17.26 14.10
CA ASP A 42 -1.57 16.76 15.47
C ASP A 42 -0.20 16.10 15.66
N LYS A 43 0.24 15.32 14.67
CA LYS A 43 1.52 14.60 14.69
C LYS A 43 1.96 14.17 13.28
N VAL A 44 3.24 13.84 13.19
CA VAL A 44 3.86 13.20 12.02
C VAL A 44 4.31 11.79 12.39
N VAL A 45 4.09 10.82 11.51
CA VAL A 45 4.57 9.44 11.66
C VAL A 45 5.38 9.05 10.44
N ARG A 46 6.58 8.50 10.67
CA ARG A 46 7.41 7.96 9.59
C ARG A 46 6.87 6.63 9.10
N THR A 47 6.78 6.47 7.79
CA THR A 47 6.44 5.20 7.13
C THR A 47 7.08 5.10 5.74
N THR A 48 6.81 4.01 5.03
CA THR A 48 7.10 3.84 3.60
C THR A 48 5.93 3.11 2.91
N HIS A 49 6.05 2.86 1.60
CA HIS A 49 5.06 2.15 0.79
C HIS A 49 5.53 0.74 0.44
N GLY A 50 4.81 -0.27 0.93
CA GLY A 50 5.06 -1.68 0.61
C GLY A 50 4.53 -2.09 -0.76
N VAL A 51 5.05 -1.47 -1.82
CA VAL A 51 4.67 -1.72 -3.22
C VAL A 51 5.92 -1.95 -4.08
N ASN A 52 5.82 -2.84 -5.07
CA ASN A 52 6.95 -3.21 -5.93
C ASN A 52 7.28 -2.09 -6.93
N CYS A 53 8.00 -1.06 -6.47
CA CYS A 53 8.32 0.13 -7.28
C CYS A 53 9.81 0.51 -7.28
N THR A 54 10.66 -0.26 -6.58
CA THR A 54 12.08 0.03 -6.30
C THR A 54 12.38 1.35 -5.56
N GLY A 55 11.38 2.19 -5.33
CA GLY A 55 11.59 3.53 -4.76
C GLY A 55 12.08 3.52 -3.32
N SER A 56 11.53 2.66 -2.45
CA SER A 56 11.90 2.60 -1.02
C SER A 56 11.91 3.97 -0.32
N CYS A 57 10.95 4.84 -0.68
CA CYS A 57 10.93 6.22 -0.22
C CYS A 57 10.38 6.30 1.21
N SER A 58 11.03 7.05 2.10
CA SER A 58 10.49 7.40 3.40
C SER A 58 9.52 8.57 3.30
N TRP A 59 8.39 8.46 3.99
CA TRP A 59 7.32 9.46 3.99
C TRP A 59 6.96 9.87 5.42
N ASN A 60 6.60 11.14 5.55
CA ASN A 60 5.99 11.75 6.71
C ASN A 60 4.47 11.74 6.55
N ILE A 61 3.78 10.94 7.37
CA ILE A 61 2.32 10.87 7.42
C ILE A 61 1.80 11.90 8.42
N TYR A 62 0.96 12.83 7.94
CA TYR A 62 0.38 13.88 8.75
C TYR A 62 -0.99 13.44 9.26
N VAL A 63 -1.12 13.38 10.58
CA VAL A 63 -2.39 13.10 11.26
C VAL A 63 -2.99 14.42 11.72
N LYS A 64 -4.24 14.70 11.37
CA LYS A 64 -5.00 15.88 11.82
C LYS A 64 -6.38 15.44 12.26
N ASN A 65 -6.84 15.92 13.41
CA ASN A 65 -8.11 15.51 14.03
C ASN A 65 -8.23 13.99 14.19
N GLY A 66 -7.12 13.32 14.55
CA GLY A 66 -7.08 11.87 14.74
C GLY A 66 -7.22 11.02 13.46
N VAL A 67 -7.21 11.62 12.27
CA VAL A 67 -7.23 10.91 10.98
C VAL A 67 -5.99 11.22 10.15
N VAL A 68 -5.53 10.25 9.36
CA VAL A 68 -4.47 10.49 8.39
C VAL A 68 -5.02 11.42 7.31
N ALA A 69 -4.39 12.57 7.13
CA ALA A 69 -4.89 13.63 6.28
C ALA A 69 -4.15 13.70 4.93
N TRP A 70 -2.81 13.66 4.96
CA TRP A 70 -1.96 13.62 3.77
C TRP A 70 -0.56 13.09 4.13
N GLU A 71 0.32 13.01 3.14
CA GLU A 71 1.71 12.61 3.29
C GLU A 71 2.63 13.48 2.43
N ASN A 72 3.83 13.79 2.93
CA ASN A 72 4.93 14.37 2.16
C ASN A 72 6.16 13.50 2.35
N GLN A 73 7.13 13.61 1.45
CA GLN A 73 8.39 12.90 1.60
C GLN A 73 9.11 13.32 2.89
N ALA A 74 9.82 12.37 3.48
CA ALA A 74 10.86 12.71 4.44
C ALA A 74 12.14 13.07 3.67
N ILE A 75 12.94 13.98 4.25
CA ILE A 75 14.13 14.56 3.61
C ILE A 75 15.41 14.33 4.41
N ASP A 76 15.33 13.54 5.48
CA ASP A 76 16.41 13.28 6.43
C ASP A 76 17.06 11.91 6.20
N TYR A 77 17.29 11.56 4.95
CA TYR A 77 18.17 10.44 4.62
C TYR A 77 19.60 10.79 5.08
N PRO A 78 20.44 9.80 5.42
CA PRO A 78 21.86 10.06 5.61
C PRO A 78 22.46 10.73 4.36
N GLU A 79 23.25 11.78 4.57
CA GLU A 79 23.87 12.56 3.50
C GLU A 79 24.86 11.71 2.68
N THR A 80 24.92 11.98 1.38
CA THR A 80 25.98 11.45 0.52
C THR A 80 27.29 12.22 0.73
N PRO A 81 28.44 11.72 0.23
CA PRO A 81 29.67 12.50 0.15
C PRO A 81 29.47 13.88 -0.49
N ASP A 82 30.30 14.86 -0.09
CA ASP A 82 30.19 16.28 -0.50
C ASP A 82 30.22 16.51 -2.03
N ASP A 83 30.77 15.56 -2.79
CA ASP A 83 30.87 15.60 -4.25
C ASP A 83 29.72 14.88 -4.97
N MET A 84 28.71 14.40 -4.23
CA MET A 84 27.52 13.72 -4.77
C MET A 84 26.22 14.39 -4.31
N PRO A 85 25.15 14.35 -5.13
CA PRO A 85 23.85 14.83 -4.72
C PRO A 85 23.17 13.86 -3.74
N ASP A 86 22.48 14.43 -2.75
CA ASP A 86 21.66 13.65 -1.81
C ASP A 86 20.45 12.99 -2.48
N TYR A 87 19.92 11.95 -1.82
CA TYR A 87 18.71 11.24 -2.28
C TYR A 87 17.40 11.99 -2.03
N GLU A 88 17.39 12.96 -1.11
CA GLU A 88 16.17 13.69 -0.80
C GLU A 88 15.65 14.47 -2.03
N PRO A 89 14.32 14.59 -2.23
CA PRO A 89 13.24 14.08 -1.39
C PRO A 89 12.76 12.67 -1.77
N ARG A 90 13.29 12.04 -2.83
CA ARG A 90 12.67 10.86 -3.47
C ARG A 90 11.16 11.09 -3.73
N GLY A 91 10.36 10.02 -3.63
CA GLY A 91 8.91 10.05 -3.82
C GLY A 91 8.45 10.02 -5.28
N CYS A 92 7.15 9.81 -5.47
CA CYS A 92 6.53 9.79 -6.80
C CYS A 92 5.03 10.14 -6.67
N PRO A 93 4.34 10.50 -7.77
CA PRO A 93 2.91 10.85 -7.71
C PRO A 93 2.01 9.70 -7.25
N ARG A 94 2.46 8.43 -7.38
CA ARG A 94 1.71 7.27 -6.87
C ARG A 94 1.79 7.20 -5.34
N GLY A 95 2.97 7.45 -4.77
CA GLY A 95 3.16 7.51 -3.33
C GLY A 95 2.40 8.68 -2.68
N ALA A 96 2.45 9.86 -3.31
CA ALA A 96 1.77 11.07 -2.82
C ALA A 96 0.24 10.94 -2.70
N THR A 97 -0.37 9.92 -3.32
CA THR A 97 -1.83 9.71 -3.31
C THR A 97 -2.25 8.53 -2.44
N PHE A 98 -1.32 7.86 -1.73
CA PHE A 98 -1.61 6.61 -1.01
C PHE A 98 -2.59 6.81 0.17
N SER A 99 -2.51 7.94 0.86
CA SER A 99 -3.42 8.35 1.93
C SER A 99 -4.91 8.28 1.55
N TRP A 100 -5.23 8.40 0.26
CA TRP A 100 -6.59 8.22 -0.26
C TRP A 100 -7.20 6.86 0.13
N TYR A 101 -6.42 5.78 0.07
CA TYR A 101 -6.92 4.42 0.29
C TYR A 101 -7.46 4.16 1.70
N LEU A 102 -7.04 4.93 2.70
CA LEU A 102 -7.39 4.65 4.10
C LEU A 102 -8.89 4.69 4.34
N TYR A 103 -9.58 5.64 3.71
CA TYR A 103 -11.00 5.91 3.89
C TYR A 103 -11.80 5.90 2.59
N SER A 104 -11.16 5.52 1.47
CA SER A 104 -11.81 5.46 0.16
C SER A 104 -12.97 4.45 0.12
N PRO A 105 -13.89 4.59 -0.84
CA PRO A 105 -14.96 3.59 -1.05
C PRO A 105 -14.42 2.19 -1.41
N LEU A 106 -13.14 2.07 -1.78
CA LEU A 106 -12.50 0.79 -2.12
C LEU A 106 -11.87 0.08 -0.92
N ARG A 107 -11.86 0.71 0.27
CA ARG A 107 -11.25 0.13 1.46
C ARG A 107 -11.98 -1.16 1.87
N VAL A 108 -11.24 -2.27 1.93
CA VAL A 108 -11.72 -3.51 2.56
C VAL A 108 -11.78 -3.30 4.07
N LYS A 109 -13.00 -3.32 4.63
CA LYS A 109 -13.27 -3.03 6.06
C LYS A 109 -13.49 -4.27 6.92
N TYR A 110 -13.96 -5.35 6.31
CA TYR A 110 -14.35 -6.58 7.01
C TYR A 110 -13.84 -7.81 6.25
N PRO A 111 -13.79 -8.99 6.89
CA PRO A 111 -13.74 -10.25 6.17
C PRO A 111 -14.98 -10.41 5.29
N TYR A 112 -14.78 -10.91 4.07
CA TYR A 112 -15.85 -11.20 3.13
C TYR A 112 -15.71 -12.62 2.62
N VAL A 113 -16.84 -13.33 2.51
CA VAL A 113 -16.94 -14.67 1.92
C VAL A 113 -17.93 -14.59 0.75
N ARG A 114 -17.72 -15.39 -0.30
CA ARG A 114 -18.71 -15.50 -1.39
C ARG A 114 -20.02 -16.03 -0.79
N GLY A 115 -21.15 -15.37 -1.05
CA GLY A 115 -22.46 -15.74 -0.48
C GLY A 115 -22.78 -17.23 -0.63
N GLU A 116 -22.58 -17.77 -1.83
CA GLU A 116 -22.75 -19.21 -2.12
C GLU A 116 -21.92 -20.13 -1.22
N LEU A 117 -20.66 -19.76 -0.97
CA LEU A 117 -19.80 -20.54 -0.08
C LEU A 117 -20.22 -20.38 1.39
N ALA A 118 -20.61 -19.17 1.80
CA ALA A 118 -21.05 -18.91 3.16
C ALA A 118 -22.33 -19.68 3.51
N GLU A 119 -23.30 -19.76 2.59
CA GLU A 119 -24.51 -20.54 2.75
C GLU A 119 -24.20 -22.04 2.90
N LEU A 120 -23.40 -22.59 1.99
CA LEU A 120 -22.96 -23.99 2.04
C LEU A 120 -22.20 -24.32 3.33
N TRP A 121 -21.30 -23.42 3.75
CA TRP A 121 -20.52 -23.56 4.97
C TRP A 121 -21.40 -23.61 6.22
N ARG A 122 -22.30 -22.63 6.36
CA ARG A 122 -23.20 -22.52 7.52
C ARG A 122 -24.16 -23.69 7.61
N GLU A 123 -24.64 -24.21 6.48
CA GLU A 123 -25.48 -25.40 6.47
C GLU A 123 -24.68 -26.67 6.83
N ALA A 124 -23.50 -26.86 6.25
CA ALA A 124 -22.64 -28.00 6.57
C ALA A 124 -22.27 -28.05 8.07
N LYS A 125 -22.00 -26.88 8.67
CA LYS A 125 -21.69 -26.75 10.11
C LYS A 125 -22.81 -27.20 11.05
N LYS A 126 -24.08 -27.24 10.61
CA LYS A 126 -25.19 -27.72 11.46
C LYS A 126 -25.17 -29.22 11.67
N HIS A 127 -24.64 -29.97 10.70
CA HIS A 127 -24.71 -31.44 10.68
C HIS A 127 -23.34 -32.11 10.87
N ALA A 128 -22.27 -31.41 10.54
CA ALA A 128 -20.92 -31.94 10.63
C ALA A 128 -20.39 -32.01 12.07
N LYS A 129 -19.67 -33.08 12.38
CA LYS A 129 -19.05 -33.30 13.70
C LYS A 129 -17.95 -32.29 14.02
N ASN A 130 -17.26 -31.76 13.00
CA ASN A 130 -16.20 -30.78 13.13
C ASN A 130 -16.04 -29.98 11.81
N PRO A 131 -15.25 -28.89 11.80
CA PRO A 131 -15.08 -28.04 10.62
C PRO A 131 -14.45 -28.73 9.41
N ILE A 132 -13.56 -29.72 9.62
CA ILE A 132 -12.93 -30.47 8.52
C ILE A 132 -13.96 -31.34 7.81
N GLU A 133 -14.82 -32.04 8.56
CA GLU A 133 -15.92 -32.82 7.98
C GLU A 133 -16.97 -31.92 7.31
N ALA A 134 -17.19 -30.71 7.84
CA ALA A 134 -18.06 -29.72 7.19
C ALA A 134 -17.49 -29.33 5.83
N TRP A 135 -16.20 -28.99 5.76
CA TRP A 135 -15.53 -28.65 4.52
C TRP A 135 -15.55 -29.81 3.52
N LYS A 136 -15.23 -31.02 3.99
CA LYS A 136 -15.29 -32.25 3.20
C LYS A 136 -16.65 -32.43 2.51
N SER A 137 -17.75 -32.25 3.25
CA SER A 137 -19.12 -32.40 2.72
C SER A 137 -19.50 -31.41 1.61
N ILE A 138 -18.71 -30.33 1.45
CA ILE A 138 -18.87 -29.31 0.41
C ILE A 138 -17.97 -29.62 -0.78
N VAL A 139 -16.69 -29.93 -0.54
CA VAL A 139 -15.70 -30.06 -1.63
C VAL A 139 -15.71 -31.42 -2.32
N GLU A 140 -16.18 -32.48 -1.66
CA GLU A 140 -16.36 -33.80 -2.27
C GLU A 140 -17.67 -33.93 -3.07
N ASP A 141 -18.62 -33.00 -2.86
CA ASP A 141 -19.86 -32.93 -3.64
C ASP A 141 -19.62 -32.07 -4.90
N PRO A 142 -19.67 -32.66 -6.12
CA PRO A 142 -19.37 -31.94 -7.35
C PRO A 142 -20.32 -30.77 -7.62
N GLU A 143 -21.60 -30.89 -7.24
CA GLU A 143 -22.60 -29.85 -7.48
C GLU A 143 -22.38 -28.66 -6.53
N LYS A 144 -22.12 -28.93 -5.24
CA LYS A 144 -21.78 -27.87 -4.27
C LYS A 144 -20.47 -27.19 -4.62
N ALA A 145 -19.45 -27.96 -5.00
CA ALA A 145 -18.15 -27.43 -5.39
C ALA A 145 -18.27 -26.55 -6.65
N LYS A 146 -19.04 -26.98 -7.66
CA LYS A 146 -19.31 -26.19 -8.86
C LYS A 146 -20.05 -24.91 -8.52
N LYS A 147 -21.09 -24.97 -7.67
CA LYS A 147 -21.93 -23.84 -7.27
C LYS A 147 -21.13 -22.62 -6.77
N TYR A 148 -20.23 -22.79 -5.80
CA TYR A 148 -19.46 -21.64 -5.30
C TYR A 148 -18.28 -21.26 -6.22
N LYS A 149 -17.72 -22.21 -6.99
CA LYS A 149 -16.60 -21.94 -7.91
C LYS A 149 -17.04 -21.14 -9.13
N SER A 150 -18.21 -21.44 -9.70
CA SER A 150 -18.76 -20.68 -10.84
C SER A 150 -19.19 -19.26 -10.47
N ALA A 151 -19.42 -18.98 -9.18
CA ALA A 151 -19.72 -17.63 -8.68
C ALA A 151 -18.48 -16.73 -8.53
N ARG A 152 -17.27 -17.20 -8.83
CA ARG A 152 -16.03 -16.39 -8.75
C ARG A 152 -16.04 -15.30 -9.84
N GLY A 153 -15.83 -14.05 -9.44
CA GLY A 153 -15.86 -12.90 -10.35
C GLY A 153 -17.24 -12.28 -10.59
N MET A 154 -18.32 -12.88 -10.04
CA MET A 154 -19.71 -12.51 -10.34
C MET A 154 -20.38 -11.66 -9.24
N GLY A 155 -19.62 -11.02 -8.35
CA GLY A 155 -20.17 -10.29 -7.20
C GLY A 155 -20.77 -11.21 -6.12
N GLY A 156 -21.63 -10.69 -5.25
CA GLY A 156 -22.26 -11.50 -4.19
C GLY A 156 -21.34 -11.82 -3.02
N PHE A 157 -20.44 -10.91 -2.65
CA PHE A 157 -19.73 -11.01 -1.37
C PHE A 157 -20.67 -10.65 -0.22
N VAL A 158 -20.63 -11.45 0.84
CA VAL A 158 -21.32 -11.15 2.09
C VAL A 158 -20.29 -10.85 3.17
N ARG A 159 -20.61 -9.90 4.05
CA ARG A 159 -19.80 -9.63 5.24
C ARG A 159 -19.77 -10.89 6.12
N SER A 160 -18.60 -11.21 6.64
CA SER A 160 -18.34 -12.32 7.55
C SER A 160 -17.62 -11.81 8.82
N THR A 161 -17.27 -12.72 9.71
CA THR A 161 -16.44 -12.47 10.89
C THR A 161 -15.04 -13.06 10.70
N TRP A 162 -14.08 -12.62 11.51
CA TRP A 162 -12.74 -13.23 11.49
C TRP A 162 -12.81 -14.71 11.87
N ASP A 163 -13.62 -15.07 12.87
CA ASP A 163 -13.79 -16.47 13.29
C ASP A 163 -14.33 -17.35 12.16
N GLU A 164 -15.40 -16.92 11.46
CA GLU A 164 -15.97 -17.70 10.36
C GLU A 164 -14.98 -17.83 9.20
N ALA A 165 -14.36 -16.73 8.77
CA ALA A 165 -13.43 -16.74 7.65
C ALA A 165 -12.17 -17.59 7.95
N THR A 166 -11.61 -17.45 9.15
CA THR A 166 -10.40 -18.20 9.55
C THR A 166 -10.69 -19.68 9.79
N GLU A 167 -11.86 -20.04 10.33
CA GLU A 167 -12.27 -21.44 10.49
C GLU A 167 -12.45 -22.13 9.13
N ILE A 168 -13.08 -21.46 8.14
CA ILE A 168 -13.19 -21.96 6.76
C ILE A 168 -11.79 -22.20 6.18
N THR A 169 -10.89 -21.20 6.28
CA THR A 169 -9.52 -21.29 5.76
C THR A 169 -8.76 -22.44 6.43
N ALA A 170 -8.79 -22.55 7.76
CA ALA A 170 -8.09 -23.60 8.49
C ALA A 170 -8.64 -25.00 8.14
N ALA A 171 -9.96 -25.17 8.11
CA ALA A 171 -10.60 -26.42 7.75
C ALA A 171 -10.23 -26.85 6.31
N SER A 172 -10.24 -25.91 5.36
CA SER A 172 -9.83 -26.17 3.99
C SER A 172 -8.36 -26.60 3.90
N LEU A 173 -7.46 -25.86 4.54
CA LEU A 173 -6.02 -26.13 4.51
C LEU A 173 -5.67 -27.49 5.14
N LEU A 174 -6.26 -27.80 6.29
CA LEU A 174 -6.05 -29.06 7.01
C LEU A 174 -6.65 -30.26 6.27
N TYR A 175 -7.85 -30.11 5.71
CA TYR A 175 -8.45 -31.14 4.88
C TYR A 175 -7.56 -31.46 3.68
N THR A 176 -7.12 -30.43 2.94
CA THR A 176 -6.25 -30.60 1.78
C THR A 176 -4.95 -31.30 2.15
N ALA A 177 -4.29 -30.85 3.23
CA ALA A 177 -3.04 -31.43 3.69
C ALA A 177 -3.20 -32.91 4.08
N LYS A 178 -4.27 -33.24 4.81
CA LYS A 178 -4.55 -34.61 5.26
C LYS A 178 -4.90 -35.56 4.10
N THR A 179 -5.65 -35.08 3.11
CA THR A 179 -6.21 -35.93 2.05
C THR A 179 -5.27 -36.04 0.84
N TYR A 180 -4.56 -34.97 0.49
CA TYR A 180 -3.78 -34.88 -0.76
C TYR A 180 -2.30 -34.57 -0.57
N GLY A 181 -1.88 -34.19 0.65
CA GLY A 181 -0.53 -33.73 0.96
C GLY A 181 -0.46 -32.21 1.13
N PRO A 182 0.49 -31.73 1.97
CA PRO A 182 0.58 -30.32 2.31
C PRO A 182 1.01 -29.42 1.14
N ASP A 183 1.73 -29.97 0.17
CA ASP A 183 2.21 -29.28 -1.04
C ASP A 183 1.08 -28.88 -2.02
N ARG A 184 -0.15 -29.38 -1.81
CA ARG A 184 -1.38 -28.92 -2.50
C ARG A 184 -1.92 -27.59 -1.94
N ASN A 185 -1.36 -27.12 -0.83
CA ASN A 185 -1.56 -25.76 -0.35
C ASN A 185 -0.41 -24.89 -0.85
N ALA A 186 -0.70 -23.92 -1.71
CA ALA A 186 0.28 -22.99 -2.25
C ALA A 186 -0.05 -21.55 -1.86
N GLY A 187 0.98 -20.72 -1.76
CA GLY A 187 0.83 -19.28 -1.52
C GLY A 187 1.65 -18.46 -2.51
N PHE A 188 1.03 -17.41 -3.03
CA PHE A 188 1.66 -16.45 -3.90
C PHE A 188 1.75 -15.11 -3.16
N SER A 189 2.97 -14.73 -2.80
CA SER A 189 3.32 -13.41 -2.28
C SER A 189 4.70 -13.08 -2.85
N VAL A 190 4.96 -11.80 -3.11
CA VAL A 190 6.09 -11.39 -3.95
C VAL A 190 6.93 -10.32 -3.25
N ILE A 191 8.16 -10.15 -3.72
CA ILE A 191 9.04 -9.01 -3.41
C ILE A 191 9.09 -8.72 -1.90
N PRO A 192 9.78 -9.56 -1.10
CA PRO A 192 9.88 -9.35 0.35
C PRO A 192 10.51 -8.01 0.73
N ALA A 193 11.38 -7.45 -0.13
CA ALA A 193 12.10 -6.20 0.14
C ALA A 193 11.17 -5.00 0.42
N MET A 194 9.96 -4.97 -0.15
CA MET A 194 9.03 -3.86 0.05
C MET A 194 8.29 -3.93 1.40
N SER A 195 8.17 -5.12 2.01
CA SER A 195 7.51 -5.31 3.31
C SER A 195 7.84 -6.67 3.93
N MET A 196 9.05 -6.78 4.48
CA MET A 196 9.67 -8.06 4.86
C MET A 196 8.81 -8.93 5.79
N LEU A 197 8.28 -8.34 6.86
CA LEU A 197 7.44 -9.08 7.83
C LEU A 197 6.07 -9.44 7.25
N SER A 198 5.51 -8.59 6.38
CA SER A 198 4.24 -8.88 5.71
C SER A 198 4.37 -10.09 4.77
N TYR A 199 5.46 -10.16 4.00
CA TYR A 199 5.79 -11.35 3.20
C TYR A 199 6.02 -12.58 4.09
N ALA A 200 6.86 -12.41 5.12
CA ALA A 200 7.26 -13.51 6.00
C ALA A 200 6.08 -14.14 6.75
N ALA A 201 5.02 -13.39 7.06
CA ALA A 201 3.84 -13.91 7.74
C ALA A 201 3.21 -15.11 7.00
N GLY A 202 2.90 -14.94 5.71
CA GLY A 202 2.32 -15.99 4.88
C GLY A 202 3.33 -17.09 4.53
N ALA A 203 4.55 -16.68 4.16
CA ALA A 203 5.62 -17.62 3.79
C ALA A 203 5.99 -18.55 4.96
N ARG A 204 6.10 -18.03 6.18
CA ARG A 204 6.39 -18.83 7.38
C ARG A 204 5.26 -19.79 7.70
N PHE A 205 4.00 -19.33 7.65
CA PHE A 205 2.83 -20.18 7.88
C PHE A 205 2.80 -21.38 6.92
N LEU A 206 3.01 -21.14 5.63
CA LEU A 206 3.02 -22.20 4.62
C LEU A 206 4.21 -23.15 4.79
N ASN A 207 5.42 -22.63 5.01
CA ASN A 207 6.59 -23.48 5.22
C ASN A 207 6.42 -24.39 6.44
N LEU A 208 5.87 -23.88 7.55
CA LEU A 208 5.61 -24.68 8.75
C LEU A 208 4.59 -25.79 8.51
N MET A 209 3.62 -25.59 7.61
CA MET A 209 2.64 -26.63 7.27
C MET A 209 3.14 -27.62 6.19
N GLY A 210 4.29 -27.34 5.56
CA GLY A 210 4.80 -28.09 4.39
C GLY A 210 4.16 -27.68 3.05
N GLY A 211 3.55 -26.49 2.99
CA GLY A 211 2.98 -25.93 1.76
C GLY A 211 4.02 -25.31 0.83
N SER A 212 3.58 -24.91 -0.36
CA SER A 212 4.45 -24.45 -1.46
C SER A 212 4.45 -22.92 -1.58
N PRO A 213 5.49 -22.20 -1.11
CA PRO A 213 5.69 -20.80 -1.45
C PRO A 213 6.13 -20.69 -2.93
N LEU A 214 5.43 -19.85 -3.71
CA LEU A 214 5.70 -19.69 -5.14
C LEU A 214 6.75 -18.60 -5.39
N SER A 215 7.60 -18.80 -6.41
CA SER A 215 8.57 -17.80 -6.87
C SER A 215 7.88 -16.61 -7.57
N PHE A 216 8.63 -15.53 -7.77
CA PHE A 216 8.09 -14.29 -8.35
C PHE A 216 9.02 -13.60 -9.34
N TYR A 217 10.34 -13.65 -9.14
CA TYR A 217 11.28 -12.83 -9.92
C TYR A 217 11.46 -13.37 -11.35
N ASP A 218 11.54 -14.70 -11.46
CA ASP A 218 11.42 -15.47 -12.70
C ASP A 218 10.04 -15.32 -13.34
N TRP A 219 8.98 -15.41 -12.55
CA TRP A 219 7.59 -15.31 -13.03
C TRP A 219 7.24 -13.94 -13.62
N TYR A 220 7.74 -12.87 -13.01
CA TYR A 220 7.54 -11.50 -13.52
C TYR A 220 8.42 -11.16 -14.72
N ALA A 221 9.35 -12.06 -15.08
CA ALA A 221 10.42 -11.78 -16.04
C ALA A 221 11.29 -10.58 -15.63
N ASP A 222 11.35 -10.30 -14.32
CA ASP A 222 12.29 -9.33 -13.77
C ASP A 222 13.69 -9.95 -13.60
N LEU A 223 13.79 -11.27 -13.46
CA LEU A 223 15.04 -12.04 -13.52
C LEU A 223 15.62 -12.00 -14.94
N PRO A 224 16.79 -11.37 -15.16
CA PRO A 224 17.50 -11.51 -16.42
C PRO A 224 18.29 -12.83 -16.41
N PRO A 225 17.90 -13.88 -17.17
CA PRO A 225 18.59 -15.17 -17.10
C PRO A 225 20.07 -15.10 -17.49
N SER A 226 20.47 -14.04 -18.20
CA SER A 226 21.87 -13.74 -18.51
C SER A 226 22.72 -13.47 -17.27
N SER A 227 22.17 -12.91 -16.19
CA SER A 227 22.94 -12.64 -14.97
C SER A 227 23.46 -13.93 -14.32
N PRO A 228 22.61 -14.93 -14.02
CA PRO A 228 23.09 -16.23 -13.54
C PRO A 228 24.01 -16.96 -14.54
N GLN A 229 23.78 -16.82 -15.85
CA GLN A 229 24.60 -17.46 -16.87
C GLN A 229 26.04 -16.92 -16.92
N VAL A 230 26.21 -15.61 -16.75
CA VAL A 230 27.51 -14.94 -16.87
C VAL A 230 28.24 -14.90 -15.52
N TRP A 231 27.52 -14.61 -14.44
CA TRP A 231 28.13 -14.31 -13.14
C TRP A 231 27.76 -15.31 -12.04
N GLY A 232 26.82 -16.22 -12.27
CA GLY A 232 26.29 -17.07 -11.21
C GLY A 232 25.51 -16.30 -10.13
N GLU A 233 25.09 -15.07 -10.44
CA GLU A 233 24.37 -14.16 -9.53
C GLU A 233 22.94 -13.96 -10.03
N GLN A 234 21.96 -13.92 -9.10
CA GLN A 234 20.56 -13.69 -9.44
C GLN A 234 20.41 -12.33 -10.14
N THR A 235 20.74 -11.26 -9.42
CA THR A 235 20.83 -9.88 -9.91
C THR A 235 21.56 -9.06 -8.85
N ASP A 236 22.65 -8.41 -9.23
CA ASP A 236 23.26 -7.33 -8.46
C ASP A 236 23.53 -6.15 -9.41
N THR A 237 23.27 -4.92 -8.95
CA THR A 237 23.30 -3.71 -9.79
C THR A 237 23.84 -2.52 -9.00
N PRO A 238 24.54 -1.58 -9.66
CA PRO A 238 24.96 -0.34 -9.01
C PRO A 238 23.75 0.47 -8.54
N GLU A 239 23.91 1.19 -7.42
CA GLU A 239 22.89 2.09 -6.89
C GLU A 239 22.71 3.32 -7.79
N SER A 240 21.61 4.05 -7.59
CA SER A 240 21.32 5.26 -8.40
C SER A 240 22.33 6.39 -8.18
N GLY A 241 22.97 6.46 -7.00
CA GLY A 241 24.02 7.45 -6.72
C GLY A 241 25.24 7.25 -7.62
N ASP A 242 25.58 6.00 -7.93
CA ASP A 242 26.74 5.65 -8.75
C ASP A 242 26.58 6.09 -10.22
N TRP A 243 25.36 6.41 -10.66
CA TRP A 243 25.14 7.00 -11.98
C TRP A 243 25.84 8.35 -12.11
N TYR A 244 25.99 9.10 -11.01
CA TYR A 244 26.68 10.40 -11.00
C TYR A 244 28.18 10.26 -11.33
N ASN A 245 28.77 9.12 -11.00
CA ASN A 245 30.19 8.82 -11.25
C ASN A 245 30.49 8.45 -12.71
N ALA A 246 29.45 8.19 -13.52
CA ALA A 246 29.62 7.70 -14.88
C ALA A 246 30.00 8.84 -15.85
N GLY A 247 31.13 8.69 -16.55
CA GLY A 247 31.51 9.58 -17.66
C GLY A 247 30.64 9.42 -18.92
N TYR A 248 29.87 8.33 -19.01
CA TYR A 248 28.94 8.06 -20.11
C TYR A 248 27.81 7.12 -19.65
N ILE A 249 26.56 7.45 -19.97
CA ILE A 249 25.38 6.65 -19.64
C ILE A 249 24.57 6.38 -20.91
N MET A 250 24.10 5.14 -21.07
CA MET A 250 23.14 4.76 -22.12
C MET A 250 21.88 4.18 -21.48
N THR A 251 20.73 4.81 -21.74
CA THR A 251 19.43 4.30 -21.32
C THR A 251 18.82 3.40 -22.40
N TRP A 252 18.97 2.08 -22.26
CA TRP A 252 18.46 1.12 -23.23
C TRP A 252 17.25 0.38 -22.68
N GLY A 253 16.06 0.61 -23.25
CA GLY A 253 14.83 -0.08 -22.82
C GLY A 253 14.37 0.27 -21.40
N SER A 254 14.94 1.32 -20.79
CA SER A 254 14.60 1.80 -19.44
C SER A 254 13.98 3.19 -19.51
N ASN A 255 12.71 3.31 -19.13
CA ASN A 255 12.02 4.60 -19.02
C ASN A 255 12.22 5.20 -17.63
N VAL A 256 13.43 5.73 -17.39
CA VAL A 256 13.89 6.26 -16.10
C VAL A 256 12.91 7.25 -15.46
N PRO A 257 12.49 8.36 -16.10
CA PRO A 257 11.65 9.36 -15.42
C PRO A 257 10.30 8.83 -14.96
N LEU A 258 9.75 7.81 -15.64
CA LEU A 258 8.45 7.23 -15.29
C LEU A 258 8.59 6.11 -14.25
N THR A 259 9.55 5.20 -14.44
CA THR A 259 9.64 3.95 -13.67
C THR A 259 10.65 4.02 -12.52
N ARG A 260 11.61 4.95 -12.58
CA ARG A 260 12.61 5.29 -11.55
C ARG A 260 12.49 6.80 -11.26
N THR A 261 11.26 7.26 -10.98
CA THR A 261 10.96 8.66 -10.68
C THR A 261 11.79 9.22 -9.50
N PRO A 262 11.91 8.51 -8.35
CA PRO A 262 12.79 8.93 -7.25
C PRO A 262 14.21 8.40 -7.38
#